data_AF-B5VZP2-F1
#
_entry.id   AF-B5VZP2-F1
#
_cell.length_a   1.000
_cell.length_b   1.000
_cell.length_c   1.000
_cell.angle_alpha   90.00
_cell.angle_beta   90.00
_cell.angle_gamma   90.00
#
_symmetry.space_group_name_H-M   'P 1'
#
loop_
_entity.id
_entity.type
_entity.pdbx_description
1 polymer ?
#
loop_
_entity_poly.entity_id
_entity_poly.type
_entity_poly.pdbx_seq_one_letter_code
_entity_poly.pdbx_strand_id
1 'polypeptide(L)'
;MAIYLKNVSIVTSEMVFTELLNAFSGKGRFYREKAVIFINYALDNSEIQVVSQTNELFKSALELYHSRPDQAWSHTDCTSFKIM
;
A
#
# COMPACT_ATOMS: atom_id res chain seq x y z
N MET A 1 -7.53 7.99 27.04
CA MET A 1 -6.09 8.30 27.10
C MET A 1 -5.52 7.94 25.74
N ALA A 2 -5.15 8.94 24.93
CA ALA A 2 -4.63 8.69 23.59
C ALA A 2 -3.14 8.36 23.68
N ILE A 3 -2.71 7.28 23.03
CA ILE A 3 -1.31 6.91 22.90
C ILE A 3 -0.79 7.63 21.66
N TYR A 4 0.30 8.39 21.81
CA TYR A 4 0.97 9.07 20.71
C TYR A 4 2.29 8.37 20.41
N LEU A 5 2.48 7.99 19.15
CA LEU A 5 3.75 7.51 18.64
C LEU A 5 4.64 8.73 18.37
N LYS A 6 5.80 8.82 19.02
CA LYS A 6 6.79 9.88 18.78
C LYS A 6 7.82 9.41 17.75
N ASN A 7 8.19 10.29 16.82
CA ASN A 7 9.23 10.06 15.80
C ASN A 7 8.97 8.85 14.89
N VAL A 8 7.73 8.65 14.44
CA VAL A 8 7.39 7.56 13.51
C VAL A 8 7.19 8.13 12.11
N SER A 9 7.76 7.45 11.13
CA SER A 9 7.45 7.67 9.71
C SER A 9 6.20 6.89 9.33
N ILE A 10 5.23 7.54 8.69
CA ILE A 10 4.09 6.86 8.08
C ILE A 10 4.48 6.56 6.64
N VAL A 11 4.58 5.27 6.29
CA VAL A 11 4.96 4.81 4.95
C VAL A 11 3.85 3.95 4.37
N THR A 12 3.57 4.13 3.08
CA THR A 12 2.70 3.28 2.27
C THR A 12 3.22 3.22 0.84
N SER A 13 2.53 2.51 -0.05
CA SER A 13 2.90 2.42 -1.47
C SER A 13 1.69 2.54 -2.40
N GLU A 14 1.96 2.87 -3.66
CA GLU A 14 0.94 2.83 -4.72
C GLU A 14 0.33 1.42 -4.89
N MET A 15 1.06 0.35 -4.54
CA MET A 15 0.52 -1.01 -4.57
C MET A 15 -0.52 -1.26 -3.47
N VAL A 16 -0.30 -0.75 -2.26
CA VAL A 16 -1.31 -0.80 -1.19
C VAL A 16 -2.55 0.00 -1.59
N PHE A 17 -2.38 1.17 -2.21
CA PHE A 17 -3.51 1.94 -2.74
C PHE A 17 -4.23 1.22 -3.89
N THR A 18 -3.51 0.54 -4.76
CA THR A 18 -4.08 -0.29 -5.83
C THR A 18 -4.94 -1.41 -5.25
N GLU A 19 -4.47 -2.09 -4.19
CA GLU A 19 -5.23 -3.11 -3.49
C GLU A 19 -6.49 -2.55 -2.82
N LEU A 20 -6.40 -1.40 -2.15
CA LEU A 20 -7.56 -0.71 -1.57
C LEU A 20 -8.61 -0.36 -2.63
N LEU A 21 -8.18 0.20 -3.76
CA LEU A 21 -9.07 0.56 -4.87
C LEU A 21 -9.75 -0.68 -5.46
N ASN A 22 -9.00 -1.79 -5.62
CA ASN A 22 -9.53 -3.05 -6.10
C ASN A 22 -10.57 -3.63 -5.11
N ALA A 23 -10.26 -3.64 -3.81
CA ALA A 23 -11.16 -4.12 -2.77
C ALA A 23 -12.49 -3.36 -2.73
N PHE A 24 -12.46 -2.05 -2.99
CA PHE A 24 -13.64 -1.18 -2.97
C PHE A 24 -14.35 -1.04 -4.33
N SER A 25 -13.76 -1.57 -5.40
CA SER A 25 -14.25 -1.40 -6.78
C SER A 25 -15.72 -1.81 -6.96
N GLY A 26 -16.14 -2.91 -6.33
CA GLY A 26 -17.50 -3.46 -6.35
C GLY A 26 -18.35 -3.14 -5.11
N LYS A 27 -17.91 -2.26 -4.21
CA LYS A 27 -18.61 -1.94 -2.95
C LYS A 27 -19.57 -0.74 -3.07
N GLY A 28 -19.75 -0.21 -4.28
CA GLY A 28 -20.65 0.92 -4.56
C GLY A 28 -19.99 2.29 -4.40
N ARG A 29 -20.75 3.33 -4.76
CA ARG A 29 -20.25 4.72 -4.90
C ARG A 29 -19.57 5.25 -3.64
N PHE A 30 -20.18 5.04 -2.48
CA PHE A 30 -19.69 5.56 -1.20
C PHE A 30 -18.24 5.12 -0.91
N TYR A 31 -17.94 3.82 -1.02
CA TYR A 31 -16.60 3.30 -0.74
C TYR A 31 -15.56 3.76 -1.76
N ARG A 32 -15.94 3.82 -3.05
CA ARG A 32 -15.06 4.31 -4.11
C ARG A 32 -14.66 5.77 -3.87
N GLU A 33 -15.62 6.63 -3.53
CA GLU A 33 -15.35 8.04 -3.22
C GLU A 33 -14.46 8.18 -1.97
N LYS A 34 -14.72 7.38 -0.92
CA LYS A 34 -13.89 7.39 0.29
C LYS A 34 -12.44 6.96 0.02
N ALA A 35 -12.21 5.93 -0.80
CA ALA A 35 -10.85 5.53 -1.17
C ALA A 35 -10.11 6.65 -1.91
N VAL A 36 -10.75 7.29 -2.90
CA VAL A 36 -10.13 8.39 -3.66
C VAL A 36 -9.79 9.57 -2.75
N ILE A 37 -10.72 9.99 -1.89
CA ILE A 37 -10.48 11.09 -0.93
C ILE A 37 -9.28 10.78 -0.03
N PHE A 38 -9.22 9.55 0.50
CA PHE A 38 -8.12 9.12 1.37
C PHE A 38 -6.77 9.09 0.64
N ILE A 39 -6.73 8.54 -0.58
CA ILE A 39 -5.50 8.44 -1.37
C ILE A 39 -4.99 9.83 -1.74
N ASN A 40 -5.86 10.74 -2.19
CA ASN A 40 -5.46 12.12 -2.50
C ASN A 40 -4.89 12.82 -1.26
N TYR A 41 -5.55 12.69 -0.10
CA TYR A 41 -5.01 13.22 1.16
C TYR A 41 -3.61 12.67 1.46
N ALA A 42 -3.39 11.37 1.26
CA ALA A 42 -2.09 10.76 1.54
C ALA A 42 -1.00 11.21 0.56
N LEU A 43 -1.34 11.42 -0.71
CA LEU A 43 -0.40 11.96 -1.72
C LEU A 43 -0.04 13.42 -1.46
N ASP A 44 -0.99 14.22 -0.96
CA ASP A 44 -0.80 15.64 -0.67
C ASP A 44 -0.15 15.91 0.71
N ASN A 45 -0.10 14.90 1.59
CA ASN A 45 0.45 15.04 2.94
C ASN A 45 1.93 14.64 3.00
N SER A 46 2.82 15.61 3.22
CA SER A 46 4.27 15.39 3.35
C SER A 46 4.69 14.55 4.56
N GLU A 47 3.81 14.34 5.55
CA GLU A 47 4.06 13.44 6.68
C GLU A 47 3.85 11.97 6.33
N ILE A 48 3.26 11.68 5.16
CA ILE A 48 3.04 10.32 4.64
C ILE A 48 3.95 10.09 3.44
N GLN A 49 4.91 9.19 3.61
CA GLN A 49 5.74 8.74 2.50
C GLN A 49 4.97 7.73 1.66
N VAL A 50 4.54 8.14 0.47
CA VAL A 50 3.95 7.24 -0.53
C VAL A 50 5.05 6.80 -1.50
N VAL A 51 5.40 5.52 -1.49
CA VAL A 51 6.39 4.95 -2.39
C VAL A 51 5.76 4.59 -3.73
N SER A 52 6.29 5.17 -4.81
CA SER A 52 5.82 4.89 -6.17
C SER A 52 6.21 3.50 -6.64
N GLN A 53 5.34 2.89 -7.45
CA GLN A 53 5.61 1.60 -8.04
C GLN A 53 6.59 1.73 -9.20
N THR A 54 7.66 0.94 -9.18
CA THR A 54 8.63 0.84 -10.28
C THR A 54 8.67 -0.58 -10.86
N ASN A 55 9.26 -0.72 -12.04
CA ASN A 55 9.46 -2.03 -12.68
C ASN A 55 10.42 -2.90 -11.85
N GLU A 56 11.45 -2.30 -11.27
CA GLU A 56 12.44 -2.97 -10.42
C GLU A 56 11.78 -3.49 -9.14
N LEU A 57 10.92 -2.67 -8.52
CA LEU A 57 10.17 -3.06 -7.34
C LEU A 57 9.18 -4.19 -7.67
N PHE A 58 8.46 -4.09 -8.78
CA PHE A 58 7.58 -5.16 -9.26
C PHE A 58 8.32 -6.49 -9.42
N LYS A 59 9.45 -6.49 -10.15
CA LYS A 59 10.24 -7.70 -10.40
C LYS A 59 10.78 -8.32 -9.13
N SER A 60 11.37 -7.51 -8.24
CA SER A 60 11.93 -8.01 -6.99
C SER A 60 10.85 -8.55 -6.04
N ALA A 61 9.66 -7.95 -6.00
CA ALA A 61 8.52 -8.46 -5.26
C ALA A 61 7.98 -9.78 -5.87
N LEU A 62 8.02 -9.91 -7.21
CA LEU A 62 7.59 -11.13 -7.91
C LEU A 62 8.54 -12.30 -7.61
N GLU A 63 9.84 -12.04 -7.58
CA GLU A 63 10.85 -13.01 -7.17
C GLU A 63 10.61 -13.47 -5.72
N LEU A 64 10.33 -12.55 -4.80
CA LEU A 64 10.01 -12.88 -3.42
C LEU A 64 8.75 -13.72 -3.31
N TYR A 65 7.67 -13.32 -3.99
CA TYR A 65 6.41 -14.07 -4.05
C TYR A 65 6.65 -15.51 -4.53
N HIS A 66 7.39 -15.68 -5.61
CA HIS A 66 7.73 -17.01 -6.16
C HIS A 66 8.56 -17.84 -5.17
N SER A 67 9.47 -17.22 -4.41
CA SER A 67 10.34 -17.91 -3.47
C SER A 67 9.67 -18.40 -2.18
N ARG A 68 8.40 -18.02 -1.93
CA ARG A 68 7.68 -18.30 -0.68
C ARG A 68 6.34 -19.02 -0.91
N PRO A 69 6.36 -20.22 -1.53
CA PRO A 69 5.15 -21.00 -1.76
C PRO A 69 4.51 -21.51 -0.45
N ASP A 70 5.24 -21.48 0.65
CA ASP A 70 4.77 -21.82 2.00
C ASP A 70 3.94 -20.70 2.66
N GLN A 71 3.83 -19.52 2.04
CA GLN A 71 3.12 -18.37 2.58
C GLN A 71 1.96 -17.97 1.68
N ALA A 72 0.89 -17.45 2.28
CA ALA A 72 -0.26 -16.91 1.56
C ALA A 72 -0.11 -15.40 1.27
N TRP A 73 1.11 -14.94 0.99
CA TRP A 73 1.40 -13.53 0.75
C TRP A 73 0.91 -13.10 -0.64
N SER A 74 0.28 -11.94 -0.72
CA SER A 74 -0.03 -11.30 -2.00
C SER A 74 1.22 -10.67 -2.62
N HIS A 75 1.12 -10.24 -3.88
CA HIS A 75 2.18 -9.45 -4.49
C HIS A 75 2.31 -8.05 -3.86
N THR A 76 1.21 -7.50 -3.33
CA THR A 76 1.21 -6.24 -2.56
C THR A 76 1.98 -6.40 -1.25
N ASP A 77 1.82 -7.52 -0.55
CA ASP A 77 2.58 -7.85 0.66
C ASP A 77 4.07 -7.95 0.34
N CYS A 78 4.41 -8.69 -0.71
CA CYS A 78 5.80 -8.84 -1.15
C CYS A 78 6.42 -7.50 -1.57
N THR A 79 5.65 -6.63 -2.23
CA THR A 79 6.09 -5.25 -2.52
C THR A 79 6.35 -4.47 -1.24
N SER A 80 5.47 -4.60 -0.25
CA SER A 80 5.64 -3.93 1.05
C SER A 80 6.91 -4.39 1.76
N PHE A 81 7.24 -5.69 1.75
CA PHE A 81 8.50 -6.22 2.30
C PHE A 81 9.76 -5.79 1.53
N LYS A 82 9.62 -5.36 0.27
CA LYS A 82 10.75 -4.80 -0.50
C LYS A 82 10.97 -3.31 -0.23
N ILE A 83 9.99 -2.64 0.36
CA ILE A 83 10.06 -1.22 0.74
C ILE A 83 10.56 -1.05 2.18
N MET A 84 10.10 -1.90 3.10
CA MET A 84 10.30 -1.81 4.55
C MET A 84 10.99 -3.06 5.09
#